data_AF-A0ABD5F344-F1
#
_entry.id   AF-A0ABD5F344-F1
#
_cell.length_a   1.000
_cell.length_b   1.000
_cell.length_c   1.000
_cell.angle_alpha   90.00
_cell.angle_beta   90.00
_cell.angle_gamma   90.00
#
_symmetry.space_group_name_H-M   'P 1'
#
loop_
_entity.id
_entity.type
_entity.pdbx_description
1 polymer ?
#
loop_
_entity_poly.entity_id
_entity_poly.type
_entity_poly.pdbx_seq_one_letter_code
_entity_poly.pdbx_strand_id
1 'polypeptide(L)'
;MVDEFDVAQALRGGIPDRARAWAFVREFAAAWAEPLADNVGTRAEELERAEEMLGLTLPTALRAAYSLLGTRHDLTGNQDPMLRPSELFVHDEFGGVLV
;
A
#
# COMPACT_ATOMS: atom_id res chain seq x y z
N MET A 1 2.63 29.22 7.70
CA MET A 1 1.43 28.53 7.20
C MET A 1 1.95 27.47 6.26
N VAL A 2 1.84 26.20 6.64
CA VAL A 2 2.09 25.12 5.68
C VAL A 2 0.95 25.17 4.68
N ASP A 3 1.27 25.23 3.39
CA ASP A 3 0.28 24.95 2.35
C ASP A 3 -0.20 23.51 2.58
N GLU A 4 -1.35 23.39 3.23
CA GLU A 4 -1.96 22.12 3.57
C GLU A 4 -2.34 21.40 2.27
N PHE A 5 -2.00 20.12 2.16
CA PHE A 5 -2.33 19.35 0.96
C PHE A 5 -3.85 19.24 0.80
N ASP A 6 -4.39 19.96 -0.18
CA ASP A 6 -5.83 19.93 -0.47
C ASP A 6 -6.20 18.65 -1.23
N VAL A 7 -6.75 17.69 -0.49
CA VAL A 7 -7.24 16.40 -1.01
C VAL A 7 -8.32 16.59 -2.08
N ALA A 8 -9.22 17.56 -1.90
CA ALA A 8 -10.30 17.81 -2.85
C ALA A 8 -9.77 18.39 -4.16
N GLN A 9 -8.75 19.26 -4.08
CA GLN A 9 -8.05 19.73 -5.27
C GLN A 9 -7.25 18.60 -5.94
N ALA A 10 -6.51 17.79 -5.17
CA ALA A 10 -5.70 16.72 -5.70
C ALA A 10 -6.54 15.62 -6.39
N LEU A 11 -7.75 15.34 -5.90
CA LEU A 11 -8.67 14.38 -6.51
C LEU A 11 -9.62 15.00 -7.53
N ARG A 12 -9.47 16.29 -7.84
CA ARG A 12 -10.33 16.96 -8.83
C ARG A 12 -10.15 16.29 -10.20
N GLY A 13 -11.25 15.80 -10.77
CA GLY A 13 -11.23 15.06 -12.04
C GLY A 13 -11.00 13.55 -11.88
N GLY A 14 -10.85 13.05 -10.65
CA GLY A 14 -10.75 11.63 -10.34
C GLY A 14 -9.35 11.05 -10.53
N ILE A 15 -9.28 9.71 -10.54
CA ILE A 15 -8.05 8.92 -10.70
C ILE A 15 -8.19 8.12 -12.00
N PRO A 16 -7.78 8.67 -13.16
CA PRO A 16 -8.01 8.05 -14.46
C PRO A 16 -7.11 6.83 -14.71
N ASP A 17 -5.99 6.74 -13.99
CA ASP A 17 -5.01 5.69 -14.18
C ASP A 17 -4.21 5.38 -12.90
N ARG A 18 -3.47 4.28 -12.97
CA ARG A 18 -2.62 3.78 -11.90
C ARG A 18 -1.52 4.78 -11.51
N ALA A 19 -0.95 5.50 -12.47
CA ALA A 19 0.13 6.44 -12.19
C ALA A 19 -0.38 7.61 -11.35
N ARG A 20 -1.56 8.14 -11.67
CA ARG A 20 -2.22 9.19 -10.88
C ARG A 20 -2.56 8.71 -9.47
N ALA A 21 -3.00 7.45 -9.32
CA ALA A 21 -3.28 6.87 -8.01
C ALA A 21 -2.05 6.89 -7.09
N TRP A 22 -0.92 6.39 -7.59
CA TRP A 22 0.32 6.36 -6.82
C TRP A 22 0.95 7.73 -6.60
N ALA A 23 0.80 8.66 -7.56
CA ALA A 23 1.20 10.06 -7.35
C ALA A 23 0.44 10.69 -6.19
N PHE A 24 -0.89 10.52 -6.15
CA PHE A 24 -1.71 11.00 -5.04
C PHE A 24 -1.27 10.41 -3.69
N VAL A 25 -1.05 9.09 -3.61
CA VAL A 25 -0.60 8.43 -2.36
C VAL A 25 0.73 9.02 -1.87
N ARG A 26 1.68 9.26 -2.77
CA ARG A 26 2.99 9.84 -2.43
C ARG A 26 2.88 11.29 -1.96
N GLU A 27 2.12 12.11 -2.67
CA GLU A 27 1.90 13.52 -2.31
C GLU A 27 1.19 13.64 -0.95
N PHE A 28 0.13 12.85 -0.75
CA PHE A 28 -0.61 12.81 0.51
C PHE A 28 0.28 12.35 1.68
N ALA A 29 1.05 11.28 1.49
CA ALA A 29 1.96 10.79 2.52
C ALA A 29 3.06 11.81 2.87
N ALA A 30 3.61 12.51 1.88
CA ALA A 30 4.63 13.54 2.10
C ALA A 30 4.10 14.79 2.83
N ALA A 31 2.80 15.08 2.69
CA ALA A 31 2.14 16.15 3.43
C ALA A 31 1.79 15.75 4.87
N TRP A 32 1.55 14.46 5.11
CA TRP A 32 1.14 13.93 6.41
C TRP A 32 2.32 13.53 7.31
N ALA A 33 3.36 12.94 6.73
CA ALA A 33 4.53 12.40 7.44
C ALA A 33 5.79 12.46 6.56
N GLU A 34 6.81 11.64 6.87
CA GLU A 34 7.99 11.55 6.02
C GLU A 34 7.62 11.08 4.59
N PRO A 35 8.19 11.69 3.54
CA PRO A 35 7.92 11.28 2.16
C PRO A 35 8.24 9.81 1.90
N LEU A 36 7.46 9.19 1.01
CA LEU A 36 7.70 7.80 0.60
C LEU A 36 8.90 7.73 -0.35
N ALA A 37 9.93 6.99 0.07
CA ALA A 37 11.06 6.64 -0.76
C ALA A 37 10.86 5.27 -1.42
N ASP A 38 11.33 5.13 -2.65
CA ASP A 38 11.30 3.85 -3.35
C ASP A 38 12.19 2.82 -2.64
N ASN A 39 11.74 1.56 -2.63
CA ASN A 39 12.46 0.42 -2.07
C ASN A 39 12.70 0.45 -0.55
N VAL A 40 11.98 1.31 0.19
CA VAL A 40 12.02 1.33 1.68
C VAL A 40 10.92 0.46 2.30
N GLY A 41 9.91 0.08 1.51
CA GLY A 41 8.89 -0.88 1.94
C GLY A 41 9.40 -2.32 1.98
N THR A 42 8.48 -3.27 1.85
CA THR A 42 8.82 -4.69 1.91
C THR A 42 9.69 -5.13 0.73
N ARG A 43 10.74 -5.89 1.04
CA ARG A 43 11.68 -6.43 0.04
C ARG A 43 10.99 -7.44 -0.88
N ALA A 44 11.42 -7.49 -2.15
CA ALA A 44 10.86 -8.41 -3.14
C ALA A 44 10.91 -9.88 -2.69
N GLU A 45 12.01 -10.31 -2.08
CA GLU A 45 12.22 -11.67 -1.56
C GLU A 45 11.20 -12.06 -0.47
N GLU A 46 10.74 -11.10 0.32
CA GLU A 46 9.73 -11.35 1.36
C GLU A 46 8.34 -11.51 0.73
N LEU A 47 8.04 -10.77 -0.34
CA LEU A 47 6.80 -10.90 -1.09
C LEU A 47 6.76 -12.21 -1.87
N GLU A 48 7.87 -12.61 -2.49
CA GLU A 48 7.99 -13.89 -3.20
C GLU A 48 7.77 -15.07 -2.25
N ARG A 49 8.38 -15.03 -1.06
CA ARG A 49 8.15 -16.07 -0.03
C ARG A 49 6.68 -16.13 0.40
N ALA A 50 6.00 -14.99 0.53
CA ALA A 50 4.59 -14.96 0.86
C ALA A 50 3.72 -15.52 -0.26
N GLU A 51 3.99 -15.17 -1.51
CA GLU A 51 3.33 -15.73 -2.71
C GLU A 51 3.49 -17.26 -2.77
N GLU A 52 4.70 -17.77 -2.49
CA GLU A 52 4.97 -19.21 -2.39
C GLU A 52 4.17 -19.89 -1.27
N MET A 53 4.14 -19.27 -0.07
CA MET A 53 3.38 -19.81 1.06
C MET A 53 1.87 -19.81 0.84
N LEU A 54 1.34 -18.77 0.19
CA LEU A 54 -0.07 -18.66 -0.16
C LEU A 54 -0.46 -19.55 -1.35
N GLY A 55 0.51 -19.98 -2.17
CA GLY A 55 0.27 -20.71 -3.40
C GLY A 55 -0.38 -19.86 -4.50
N LEU A 56 -0.23 -18.53 -4.45
CA LEU A 56 -0.78 -17.58 -5.43
C LEU A 56 0.12 -16.37 -5.62
N THR A 57 -0.06 -15.66 -6.72
CA THR A 57 0.58 -14.35 -6.93
C THR A 57 -0.28 -13.24 -6.34
N LEU A 58 0.35 -12.29 -5.64
CA LEU A 58 -0.36 -11.15 -5.08
C LEU A 58 -0.90 -10.27 -6.22
N PRO A 59 -2.09 -9.66 -6.04
CA PRO A 59 -2.56 -8.63 -6.96
C PRO A 59 -1.50 -7.53 -7.16
N THR A 60 -1.28 -7.10 -8.41
CA THR A 60 -0.22 -6.15 -8.76
C THR A 60 -0.31 -4.81 -8.01
N ALA A 61 -1.50 -4.42 -7.57
CA ALA A 61 -1.69 -3.24 -6.72
C ALA A 61 -1.21 -3.49 -5.28
N LEU A 62 -1.53 -4.66 -4.71
CA LEU A 62 -1.13 -5.04 -3.36
C LEU A 62 0.40 -5.23 -3.26
N ARG A 63 1.01 -5.90 -4.24
CA ARG A 63 2.47 -6.04 -4.30
C ARG A 63 3.17 -4.68 -4.34
N ALA A 64 2.66 -3.73 -5.13
CA ALA A 64 3.19 -2.38 -5.18
C ALA A 64 2.96 -1.59 -3.88
N ALA A 65 1.83 -1.81 -3.21
CA ALA A 65 1.56 -1.23 -1.90
C ALA A 65 2.60 -1.69 -0.88
N TYR A 66 2.87 -2.99 -0.78
CA TYR A 66 3.89 -3.53 0.12
C TYR A 66 5.29 -2.97 -0.16
N SER A 67 5.70 -2.92 -1.43
CA SER A 67 7.01 -2.37 -1.80
C SER A 67 7.18 -0.88 -1.43
N LEU A 68 6.08 -0.14 -1.32
CA LEU A 68 6.09 1.29 -1.00
C LEU A 68 5.82 1.59 0.48
N LEU A 69 4.93 0.84 1.11
CA LEU A 69 4.32 1.15 2.42
C LEU A 69 4.59 0.09 3.48
N GLY A 70 5.13 -1.07 3.15
CA GLY A 70 5.15 -2.23 4.05
C GLY A 70 5.94 -2.06 5.36
N THR A 71 6.69 -0.97 5.51
CA THR A 71 7.41 -0.59 6.74
C THR A 71 6.87 0.70 7.38
N ARG A 72 5.88 1.34 6.76
CA ARG A 72 5.30 2.64 7.13
C ARG A 72 4.09 2.49 8.05
N HIS A 73 4.33 1.89 9.21
CA HIS A 73 3.29 1.73 10.24
C HIS A 73 2.68 3.06 10.69
N ASP A 74 3.42 4.17 10.57
CA ASP A 74 2.93 5.53 10.81
C ASP A 74 1.82 5.94 9.84
N LEU A 75 1.78 5.38 8.63
CA LEU A 75 0.77 5.64 7.62
C LEU A 75 -0.35 4.60 7.59
N THR A 76 -0.06 3.35 7.97
CA THR A 76 -0.97 2.21 7.78
C THR A 76 -1.42 1.57 9.08
N GLY A 77 -1.21 2.21 10.25
CA GLY A 77 -1.42 1.58 11.56
C GLY A 77 -2.50 2.20 12.44
N ASN A 78 -3.26 3.20 11.96
CA ASN A 78 -4.18 3.95 12.82
C ASN A 78 -5.45 3.18 13.21
N GLN A 79 -6.09 2.48 12.27
CA GLN A 79 -7.27 1.64 12.56
C GLN A 79 -6.88 0.17 12.65
N ASP A 80 -6.30 -0.36 11.58
CA ASP A 80 -5.76 -1.72 11.50
C ASP A 80 -4.38 -1.66 10.86
N PRO A 81 -3.39 -2.42 11.37
CA PRO A 81 -2.07 -2.47 10.77
C PRO A 81 -2.11 -3.20 9.43
N MET A 82 -1.31 -2.72 8.47
CA MET A 82 -0.93 -3.53 7.33
C MET A 82 -0.18 -4.77 7.83
N LEU A 83 -0.79 -5.96 7.67
CA LEU A 83 -0.18 -7.23 8.04
C LEU A 83 1.14 -7.44 7.30
N ARG A 84 2.10 -8.15 7.90
CA ARG A 84 3.30 -8.55 7.16
C ARG A 84 2.89 -9.56 6.07
N PRO A 85 3.61 -9.66 4.94
CA PRO A 85 3.25 -10.60 3.89
C PRO A 85 3.14 -12.06 4.36
N SER A 86 3.96 -12.47 5.35
CA SER A 86 3.92 -13.81 5.95
C SER A 86 2.68 -14.07 6.82
N GLU A 87 1.90 -13.04 7.13
CA GLU A 87 0.69 -13.10 7.95
C GLU A 87 -0.58 -13.06 7.10
N LEU A 88 -0.45 -12.83 5.79
CA LEU A 88 -1.57 -12.89 4.84
C LEU A 88 -2.12 -14.31 4.76
N PHE A 89 -3.43 -14.43 4.55
CA PHE A 89 -4.07 -15.71 4.35
C PHE A 89 -5.32 -15.58 3.47
N VAL A 90 -5.77 -16.71 2.91
CA VAL A 90 -7.02 -16.77 2.16
C VAL A 90 -8.11 -17.27 3.08
N HIS A 91 -9.18 -16.48 3.21
CA HIS A 91 -10.34 -16.85 4.00
C HIS A 91 -11.37 -17.58 3.11
N ASP A 92 -11.33 -18.92 3.18
CA ASP A 92 -12.17 -19.78 2.34
C ASP A 92 -13.67 -19.55 2.54
N GLU A 93 -14.11 -19.31 3.79
CA GLU A 93 -15.53 -19.09 4.10
C GLU A 93 -16.13 -17.83 3.45
N PHE A 94 -15.29 -16.87 3.03
CA PHE A 94 -15.72 -15.65 2.34
C PHE A 94 -15.50 -15.70 0.82
N GLY A 95 -15.39 -16.90 0.25
CA GLY A 95 -15.20 -17.08 -1.19
C GLY A 95 -13.75 -16.86 -1.63
N GLY A 96 -12.78 -17.16 -0.75
CA GLY A 96 -11.36 -17.06 -1.06
C GLY A 96 -10.82 -15.63 -1.04
N VAL A 97 -11.33 -14.80 -0.12
CA VAL A 97 -10.84 -13.43 0.06
C VAL A 97 -9.44 -13.46 0.65
N LEU A 98 -8.50 -12.74 0.04
CA LEU A 98 -7.19 -12.49 0.61
C LEU A 98 -7.33 -11.44 1.72
N VAL A 99 -6.93 -11.80 2.94
CA VAL A 99 -6.91 -10.96 4.13
C VAL A 99 -5.47 -10.70 4.55
#